data_AF-A0A4W5LP51-F1
#
_entry.id   AF-A0A4W5LP51-F1
#
_cell.length_a   1.000
_cell.length_b   1.000
_cell.length_c   1.000
_cell.angle_alpha   90.00
_cell.angle_beta   90.00
_cell.angle_gamma   90.00
#
_symmetry.space_group_name_H-M   'P 1'
#
loop_
_entity.id
_entity.type
_entity.pdbx_description
1 polymer ?
#
loop_
_entity_poly.entity_id
_entity_poly.type
_entity_poly.pdbx_seq_one_letter_code
_entity_poly.pdbx_strand_id
1 'polypeptide(L)'
;MSGDFQKDTPIGRYLRFGVREHGMAAICNGLFAHGGVRPFCATFYNFIGYALGAVRVSALSQFGVLYIATHDSIFLGEDGPTHQPIEMNASLRSMPNMFLYRPADGNEVSAQNLLD
;
A
#
# COMPACT_ATOMS: atom_id res chain seq x y z
N MET A 1 18.74 13.26 -4.23
CA MET A 1 18.74 12.87 -2.80
C MET A 1 17.55 11.96 -2.50
N SER A 2 17.75 10.66 -2.52
CA SER A 2 16.80 9.66 -2.00
C SER A 2 17.60 8.41 -1.64
N GLY A 3 18.10 8.37 -0.40
CA GLY A 3 18.77 7.19 0.17
C GLY A 3 17.81 6.40 1.07
N ASP A 4 18.26 5.22 1.49
CA ASP A 4 17.56 4.42 2.47
C ASP A 4 17.54 5.13 3.83
N PHE A 5 16.38 5.11 4.50
CA PHE A 5 16.26 5.52 5.88
C PHE A 5 16.91 4.45 6.76
N GLN A 6 18.03 4.80 7.40
CA GLN A 6 18.79 3.93 8.30
C GLN A 6 19.29 4.74 9.50
N LYS A 7 19.80 4.04 10.51
CA LYS A 7 20.38 4.65 11.72
C LYS A 7 21.41 5.74 11.39
N ASP A 8 22.33 5.44 10.47
CA ASP A 8 23.42 6.34 10.09
C ASP A 8 23.02 7.31 8.97
N THR A 9 21.87 7.07 8.31
CA THR A 9 21.31 7.92 7.25
C THR A 9 19.83 8.25 7.51
N PRO A 10 19.51 8.96 8.61
CA PRO A 10 18.13 9.19 9.04
C PRO A 10 17.35 10.16 8.14
N ILE A 11 18.03 10.89 7.25
CA ILE A 11 17.38 11.76 6.24
C ILE A 11 16.89 10.99 5.01
N GLY A 12 17.17 9.69 4.94
CA GLY A 12 16.68 8.83 3.86
C GLY A 12 15.15 8.81 3.80
N ARG A 13 14.62 8.71 2.58
CA ARG A 13 13.16 8.75 2.34
C ARG A 13 12.58 7.40 1.95
N TYR A 14 13.44 6.38 1.85
CA TYR A 14 13.03 5.03 1.47
C TYR A 14 13.16 4.08 2.66
N LEU A 15 12.03 3.56 3.15
CA LEU A 15 12.01 2.62 4.27
C LEU A 15 12.00 1.18 3.73
N ARG A 16 12.99 0.38 4.15
CA ARG A 16 13.07 -1.06 3.86
C ARG A 16 12.34 -1.84 4.95
N PHE A 17 11.04 -2.05 4.78
CA PHE A 17 10.22 -2.72 5.79
C PHE A 17 10.56 -4.21 5.98
N GLY A 18 11.08 -4.86 4.92
CA GLY A 18 11.19 -6.31 4.83
C GLY A 18 9.84 -6.97 4.52
N VAL A 19 9.76 -8.31 4.65
CA VAL A 19 8.52 -9.08 4.48
C VAL A 19 7.65 -8.95 5.73
N ARG A 20 7.00 -7.79 5.88
CA ARG A 20 6.30 -7.36 7.10
C ARG A 20 5.08 -6.50 6.76
N GLU A 21 4.19 -6.98 5.91
CA GLU A 21 3.08 -6.22 5.32
C GLU A 21 2.19 -5.56 6.37
N HIS A 22 1.82 -6.31 7.42
CA HIS A 22 1.01 -5.77 8.51
C HIS A 22 1.76 -4.66 9.25
N GLY A 23 3.02 -4.90 9.62
CA GLY A 23 3.85 -3.91 10.32
C GLY A 23 4.11 -2.67 9.46
N MET A 24 4.36 -2.86 8.16
CA MET A 24 4.54 -1.80 7.17
C MET A 24 3.32 -0.88 7.14
N ALA A 25 2.12 -1.43 6.98
CA ALA A 25 0.89 -0.64 6.96
C ALA A 25 0.66 0.11 8.29
N ALA A 26 0.91 -0.54 9.44
CA ALA A 26 0.78 0.09 10.75
C ALA A 26 1.81 1.21 10.98
N ILE A 27 3.06 1.03 10.51
CA ILE A 27 4.09 2.07 10.55
C ILE A 27 3.66 3.27 9.69
N CYS A 28 3.14 3.04 8.48
CA CYS A 28 2.64 4.12 7.63
C CYS A 28 1.49 4.90 8.29
N ASN A 29 0.59 4.22 9.02
CA ASN A 29 -0.42 4.91 9.84
C ASN A 29 0.21 5.81 10.90
N GLY A 30 1.23 5.32 11.61
CA GLY A 30 1.98 6.11 12.60
C GLY A 30 2.69 7.31 11.97
N LEU A 31 3.30 7.13 10.79
CA LEU A 31 3.95 8.22 10.04
C LEU A 31 2.95 9.29 9.62
N PHE A 32 1.77 8.90 9.13
CA PHE A 32 0.72 9.85 8.78
C PHE A 32 0.20 10.59 10.01
N ALA A 33 -0.07 9.86 11.11
CA ALA A 33 -0.56 10.43 12.36
C ALA A 33 0.43 11.41 13.02
N HIS A 34 1.73 11.14 12.91
CA HIS A 34 2.77 12.07 13.36
C HIS A 34 2.78 13.39 12.55
N GLY A 35 2.45 13.30 11.26
CA GLY A 35 2.43 14.45 10.35
C GLY A 35 3.82 14.82 9.79
N GLY A 36 3.79 15.70 8.78
CA GLY A 36 4.99 16.18 8.07
C GLY A 36 5.44 15.31 6.89
N VAL A 37 4.84 14.14 6.69
CA VAL A 37 5.12 13.23 5.57
C VAL A 37 3.83 12.67 4.99
N ARG A 38 3.87 12.30 3.71
CA ARG A 38 2.83 11.49 3.04
C ARG A 38 3.40 10.09 2.79
N PRO A 39 3.11 9.11 3.67
CA PRO A 39 3.66 7.77 3.55
C PRO A 39 2.92 6.98 2.47
N PHE A 40 3.69 6.23 1.69
CA PHE A 40 3.18 5.15 0.87
C PHE A 40 3.87 3.85 1.26
N CYS A 41 3.25 2.73 0.94
CA CYS A 41 3.84 1.41 1.08
C CYS A 41 3.47 0.52 -0.10
N ALA A 42 4.26 -0.52 -0.35
CA ALA A 42 4.09 -1.37 -1.52
C ALA A 42 4.28 -2.85 -1.20
N THR A 43 3.42 -3.70 -1.76
CA THR A 43 3.51 -5.16 -1.73
C THR A 43 2.67 -5.74 -2.87
N PHE A 44 2.60 -7.07 -3.00
CA PHE A 44 1.70 -7.71 -3.95
C PHE A 44 0.26 -7.56 -3.49
N TYR A 45 -0.67 -7.43 -4.44
CA TYR A 45 -2.07 -7.16 -4.15
C TYR A 45 -2.71 -8.25 -3.30
N ASN A 46 -2.33 -9.51 -3.54
CA ASN A 46 -2.77 -10.63 -2.71
C ASN A 46 -2.29 -10.52 -1.26
N PHE A 47 -1.10 -9.95 -1.02
CA PHE A 47 -0.51 -9.84 0.31
C PHE A 47 -0.99 -8.63 1.12
N ILE A 48 -1.76 -7.72 0.52
CA ILE A 48 -2.56 -6.75 1.30
C ILE A 48 -3.50 -7.48 2.27
N GLY A 49 -3.90 -8.73 1.96
CA GLY A 49 -4.62 -9.62 2.87
C GLY A 49 -3.96 -9.73 4.26
N TYR A 50 -2.63 -9.80 4.32
CA TYR A 50 -1.88 -9.86 5.59
C TYR A 50 -1.98 -8.56 6.41
N ALA A 51 -2.26 -7.43 5.76
CA ALA A 51 -2.29 -6.10 6.35
C ALA A 51 -3.70 -5.53 6.57
N LEU A 52 -4.77 -6.28 6.27
CA LEU A 52 -6.15 -5.78 6.33
C LEU A 52 -6.53 -5.12 7.67
N GLY A 53 -5.99 -5.62 8.79
CA GLY A 53 -6.18 -5.01 10.11
C GLY A 53 -5.67 -3.57 10.16
N ALA A 54 -4.43 -3.34 9.71
CA ALA A 54 -3.82 -2.01 9.67
C ALA A 54 -4.45 -1.11 8.59
N VAL A 55 -4.77 -1.65 7.42
CA VAL A 55 -5.49 -0.91 6.35
C VAL A 55 -6.85 -0.42 6.84
N ARG A 56 -7.58 -1.26 7.59
CA ARG A 56 -8.86 -0.88 8.20
C ARG A 56 -8.70 0.24 9.22
N VAL A 57 -7.61 0.25 9.99
CA VAL A 57 -7.30 1.36 10.92
C VAL A 57 -7.05 2.66 10.15
N SER A 58 -6.40 2.61 8.99
CA SER A 58 -6.21 3.78 8.12
C SER A 58 -7.54 4.37 7.68
N ALA A 59 -8.44 3.52 7.18
CA ALA A 59 -9.76 3.92 6.73
C ALA A 59 -10.63 4.48 7.87
N LEU A 60 -10.59 3.86 9.05
CA LEU A 60 -11.32 4.34 10.24
C LEU A 60 -10.78 5.68 10.76
N SER A 61 -9.46 5.85 10.72
CA SER A 61 -8.80 7.07 11.24
C SER A 61 -8.68 8.16 10.17
N GLN A 62 -9.22 7.92 8.97
CA GLN A 62 -9.13 8.80 7.80
C GLN A 62 -7.67 9.18 7.47
N PHE A 63 -6.75 8.23 7.61
CA PHE A 63 -5.35 8.42 7.24
C PHE A 63 -5.15 8.27 5.74
N GLY A 64 -4.54 9.27 5.11
CA GLY A 64 -4.18 9.27 3.68
C GLY A 64 -2.92 8.47 3.39
N VAL A 65 -2.88 7.20 3.81
CA VAL A 65 -1.81 6.26 3.48
C VAL A 65 -2.04 5.70 2.08
N LEU A 66 -1.04 5.80 1.20
CA LEU A 66 -1.11 5.20 -0.13
C LEU A 66 -0.62 3.75 -0.10
N TYR A 67 -1.47 2.82 -0.56
CA TYR A 67 -1.16 1.41 -0.70
C TYR A 67 -0.92 1.08 -2.18
N ILE A 68 0.35 0.92 -2.57
CA ILE A 68 0.75 0.56 -3.93
C ILE A 68 0.78 -0.96 -4.04
N ALA A 69 -0.31 -1.53 -4.55
CA ALA A 69 -0.49 -2.96 -4.65
C ALA A 69 -0.30 -3.47 -6.09
N THR A 70 0.79 -4.18 -6.36
CA THR A 70 1.14 -4.70 -7.70
C THR A 70 0.68 -6.14 -7.90
N HIS A 71 0.86 -6.72 -9.09
CA HIS A 71 0.50 -8.12 -9.39
C HIS A 71 -0.98 -8.41 -9.05
N ASP A 72 -1.87 -7.68 -9.70
CA ASP A 72 -3.26 -7.51 -9.29
C ASP A 72 -4.23 -8.62 -9.73
N SER A 73 -3.74 -9.66 -10.38
CA SER A 73 -4.59 -10.64 -11.08
C SER A 73 -3.87 -11.94 -11.45
N ILE A 74 -4.61 -12.83 -12.11
CA ILE A 74 -4.12 -14.08 -12.69
C ILE A 74 -2.99 -13.90 -13.71
N PHE A 75 -2.81 -12.68 -14.25
CA PHE A 75 -1.73 -12.39 -15.21
C PHE A 75 -0.33 -12.46 -14.60
N LEU A 76 -0.21 -12.64 -13.28
CA LEU A 76 1.06 -12.96 -12.64
C LEU A 76 1.68 -14.27 -13.17
N GLY A 77 0.88 -15.26 -13.58
CA GLY A 77 1.39 -16.47 -14.23
C GLY A 77 1.93 -17.53 -13.25
N GLU A 78 3.22 -17.82 -13.34
CA GLU A 78 3.85 -19.05 -12.83
C GLU A 78 3.86 -19.17 -11.29
N ASP A 79 3.80 -18.05 -10.56
CA ASP A 79 3.73 -18.02 -9.10
C ASP A 79 2.43 -18.67 -8.55
N GLY A 80 1.45 -18.89 -9.42
CA GLY A 80 0.30 -19.73 -9.15
C GLY A 80 -0.75 -19.12 -8.21
N PRO A 81 -1.75 -19.93 -7.79
CA PRO A 81 -2.98 -19.43 -7.18
C PRO A 81 -2.77 -18.74 -5.83
N THR A 82 -1.69 -19.05 -5.10
CA THR A 82 -1.42 -18.41 -3.81
C THR A 82 -0.91 -16.97 -3.94
N HIS A 83 -0.54 -16.54 -5.14
CA HIS A 83 -0.07 -15.19 -5.42
C HIS A 83 -1.04 -14.37 -6.29
N GLN A 84 -2.05 -15.04 -6.86
CA GLN A 84 -3.01 -14.44 -7.78
C GLN A 84 -4.30 -14.06 -7.03
N PRO A 85 -4.56 -12.76 -6.82
CA PRO A 85 -5.74 -12.33 -6.08
C PRO A 85 -7.02 -12.53 -6.90
N ILE A 86 -8.04 -13.13 -6.27
CA ILE A 86 -9.36 -13.32 -6.87
C ILE A 86 -10.41 -12.43 -6.18
N GLU A 87 -10.42 -12.42 -4.86
CA GLU A 87 -11.44 -11.78 -4.01
C GLU A 87 -11.01 -10.43 -3.43
N MET A 88 -9.74 -10.05 -3.53
CA MET A 88 -9.18 -8.85 -2.88
C MET A 88 -9.91 -7.56 -3.28
N ASN A 89 -10.36 -7.45 -4.53
CA ASN A 89 -11.17 -6.31 -4.99
C ASN A 89 -12.48 -6.19 -4.21
N ALA A 90 -13.17 -7.30 -3.94
CA ALA A 90 -14.41 -7.28 -3.18
C ALA A 90 -14.15 -6.91 -1.72
N SER A 91 -13.13 -7.51 -1.11
CA SER A 91 -12.71 -7.24 0.27
C SER A 91 -12.41 -5.76 0.49
N LEU A 92 -11.57 -5.15 -0.34
CA LEU A 92 -11.15 -3.76 -0.16
C LEU A 92 -12.24 -2.75 -0.55
N ARG A 93 -13.02 -3.00 -1.62
CA ARG A 93 -14.17 -2.13 -1.98
C ARG A 93 -15.28 -2.13 -0.94
N SER A 94 -15.44 -3.22 -0.19
CA SER A 94 -16.43 -3.29 0.89
C SER A 94 -16.02 -2.50 2.13
N MET A 95 -14.76 -2.07 2.22
CA MET A 95 -14.26 -1.29 3.36
C MET A 95 -14.70 0.18 3.23
N PRO A 96 -15.47 0.72 4.19
CA PRO A 96 -15.86 2.13 4.17
C PRO A 96 -14.64 3.05 4.22
N ASN A 97 -14.74 4.22 3.59
CA ASN A 97 -13.66 5.22 3.52
C ASN A 97 -12.35 4.69 2.89
N MET A 98 -12.42 3.63 2.08
CA MET A 98 -11.29 3.14 1.32
C MET A 98 -11.50 3.40 -0.17
N PHE A 99 -10.63 4.20 -0.77
CA PHE A 99 -10.61 4.42 -2.20
C PHE A 99 -9.73 3.37 -2.88
N LEU A 100 -10.31 2.63 -3.83
CA LEU A 100 -9.59 1.62 -4.59
C LEU A 100 -9.59 2.00 -6.07
N TYR A 101 -8.39 2.24 -6.58
CA TYR A 101 -8.16 2.54 -7.98
C TYR A 101 -7.41 1.39 -8.66
N ARG A 102 -7.88 0.99 -9.84
CA ARG A 102 -7.28 -0.08 -10.65
C ARG A 102 -7.09 0.43 -12.07
N PRO A 103 -6.01 1.19 -12.33
CA PRO A 103 -5.79 1.86 -13.61
C PRO A 103 -5.61 0.87 -14.77
N ALA A 104 -6.14 1.22 -15.94
CA ALA A 104 -6.02 0.44 -17.17
C ALA A 104 -4.79 0.82 -18.01
N ASP A 105 -4.24 2.02 -17.83
CA ASP A 105 -3.06 2.50 -18.55
C ASP A 105 -2.20 3.48 -17.72
N GLY A 106 -1.10 3.96 -18.31
CA GLY A 106 -0.19 4.90 -17.64
C GLY A 106 -0.77 6.30 -17.39
N ASN A 107 -1.75 6.74 -18.18
CA ASN A 107 -2.40 8.03 -17.97
C ASN A 107 -3.29 7.95 -16.72
N GLU A 108 -4.05 6.87 -16.56
CA GLU A 108 -4.86 6.62 -15.37
C GLU A 108 -3.99 6.47 -14.11
N VAL A 109 -2.84 5.79 -14.19
CA VAL A 109 -1.86 5.72 -13.09
C VAL A 109 -1.39 7.13 -12.70
N SER A 110 -1.05 7.96 -13.68
CA SER A 110 -0.55 9.31 -13.45
C SER A 110 -1.61 10.22 -12.83
N ALA A 111 -2.86 10.10 -13.29
CA ALA A 111 -3.98 10.86 -12.76
C ALA A 111 -4.27 10.54 -11.28
N GLN A 112 -4.12 9.29 -10.86
CA GLN A 112 -4.38 8.86 -9.48
C GLN A 112 -3.42 9.48 -8.47
N ASN A 113 -2.13 9.60 -8.82
CA ASN A 113 -1.13 10.24 -7.96
C ASN A 113 -1.39 11.73 -7.71
N LEU A 114 -2.36 12.34 -8.41
CA LEU A 114 -2.73 13.75 -8.29
C LEU A 114 -4.01 13.97 -7.48
N LEU A 115 -4.72 12.92 -7.05
CA LEU A 115 -6.04 13.03 -6.43
C LEU A 115 -6.03 13.25 -4.89
N ASP A 116 -4.84 13.34 -4.27
CA ASP A 116 -4.66 13.58 -2.82
C ASP A 116 -3.72 14.77 -2.49
#